data_AF-A0A699T2R5-F1
#
_entry.id   AF-A0A699T2R5-F1
#
_cell.length_a   1.000
_cell.length_b   1.000
_cell.length_c   1.000
_cell.angle_alpha   90.00
_cell.angle_beta   90.00
_cell.angle_gamma   90.00
#
_symmetry.space_group_name_H-M   'P 1'
#
loop_
_entity.id
_entity.type
_entity.pdbx_description
1 polymer ?
#
loop_
_entity_poly.entity_id
_entity_poly.type
_entity_poly.pdbx_seq_one_letter_code
_entity_poly.pdbx_strand_id
1 'polypeptide(L)' 'LVIPLEELHVDDKLHFVEEPVEVMDREIKQLKRSRIPIIKVRWNSKRGPEFTWECEDQFKKKYLHIFTKIVSLSSD' A
#
# COMPACT_ATOMS: atom_id res chain seq x y z
N LEU A 1 -3.66 17.65 -19.76
CA LEU A 1 -3.36 16.92 -18.51
C LEU A 1 -2.01 16.27 -18.70
N VAL A 2 -1.00 16.67 -17.93
CA VAL A 2 0.36 16.12 -17.98
C VAL A 2 0.59 15.45 -16.63
N ILE A 3 0.75 14.13 -16.61
CA ILE A 3 1.06 13.37 -15.40
C ILE A 3 2.59 13.25 -15.35
N PRO A 4 3.26 13.66 -14.25
CA PRO A 4 4.70 13.49 -14.08
C PRO A 4 5.11 12.01 -14.14
N LEU A 5 6.26 11.72 -14.74
CA LEU A 5 6.74 10.35 -14.94
C LEU A 5 7.09 9.66 -13.61
N GLU A 6 7.51 10.42 -12.59
CA GLU A 6 7.76 9.92 -11.23
C GLU A 6 6.53 9.26 -10.58
N GLU A 7 5.31 9.59 -11.02
CA GLU A 7 4.07 9.00 -10.52
C GLU A 7 3.62 7.77 -11.31
N LEU A 8 4.30 7.38 -12.39
CA LEU A 8 3.83 6.36 -13.32
C LEU A 8 4.78 5.14 -13.35
N HIS A 9 4.55 4.16 -12.47
CA HIS A 9 5.22 2.86 -12.64
C HIS A 9 4.52 2.06 -13.74
N VAL A 10 5.26 1.75 -14.80
CA VAL A 10 4.75 1.06 -15.98
C VAL A 10 5.62 -0.17 -16.23
N ASP A 11 4.98 -1.32 -16.47
CA ASP A 11 5.69 -2.56 -16.77
C ASP A 11 6.28 -2.56 -18.20
N ASP A 12 7.11 -3.57 -18.51
CA ASP A 12 7.74 -3.75 -19.84
C ASP A 12 6.72 -3.89 -20.99
N LYS A 13 5.44 -4.05 -20.67
CA LYS A 13 4.32 -4.19 -21.62
C LYS A 13 3.44 -2.93 -21.67
N LEU A 14 3.88 -1.83 -21.08
CA LEU A 14 3.17 -0.55 -21.03
C LEU A 14 1.84 -0.59 -20.24
N HIS A 15 1.63 -1.59 -19.38
CA HIS A 15 0.54 -1.58 -18.41
C HIS A 15 0.97 -0.79 -17.18
N PHE A 16 0.05 -0.04 -16.59
CA PHE A 16 0.40 0.61 -15.34
C PHE A 16 0.24 -0.42 -14.25
N VAL A 17 1.23 -0.44 -13.37
CA VAL A 17 1.23 -1.32 -12.21
C VAL A 17 0.68 -0.52 -11.05
N GLU A 18 -0.45 -0.96 -10.51
CA GLU A 18 -0.96 -0.41 -9.25
C GLU A 18 -0.04 -0.91 -8.13
N GLU A 19 0.94 -0.06 -7.78
CA GLU A 19 1.87 -0.35 -6.71
C GLU A 19 1.41 0.30 -5.41
N PRO A 20 1.46 -0.44 -4.28
CA PRO A 20 1.19 0.17 -3.00
C PRO A 20 2.37 1.08 -2.62
N VAL A 21 2.07 2.29 -2.19
CA VAL A 21 3.10 3.29 -1.89
C VAL A 21 3.45 3.27 -0.41
N GLU A 22 2.43 3.26 0.44
CA GLU A 22 2.59 3.36 1.89
C GLU A 22 1.33 2.88 2.63
N VAL A 23 1.53 2.50 3.89
CA VAL A 23 0.46 2.27 4.85
C VAL A 23 0.12 3.59 5.52
N MET A 24 -1.09 4.07 5.30
CA MET A 24 -1.56 5.37 5.80
C MET A 24 -2.20 5.29 7.18
N ASP A 25 -2.80 4.14 7.50
CA ASP A 25 -3.49 3.95 8.78
C ASP A 25 -3.56 2.46 9.13
N ARG A 26 -3.84 2.17 10.39
CA ARG A 26 -3.96 0.82 10.93
C ARG A 26 -5.08 0.75 11.95
N GLU A 27 -6.02 -0.16 11.72
CA GLU A 27 -7.13 -0.43 12.62
C GLU A 27 -7.18 -1.91 13.01
N ILE A 28 -7.83 -2.21 14.13
CA ILE A 28 -8.14 -3.59 14.53
C ILE A 28 -9.65 -3.79 14.42
N LYS A 29 -10.07 -4.64 13.49
CA LYS A 29 -11.46 -5.11 13.42
C LYS A 29 -11.70 -6.19 14.47
N GLN A 30 -12.55 -5.89 15.44
CA GLN A 30 -13.04 -6.88 16.40
C GLN A 30 -14.21 -7.66 15.82
N LEU A 31 -14.05 -8.98 15.75
CA LEU A 31 -15.12 -9.93 15.50
C LEU A 31 -15.48 -10.63 16.82
N LYS A 32 -16.57 -11.41 16.82
CA LYS A 32 -17.06 -12.11 18.02
C LYS A 32 -16.00 -12.97 18.74
N ARG A 33 -14.99 -13.48 18.01
CA ARG A 33 -13.96 -14.39 18.55
C ARG A 33 -12.53 -14.03 18.14
N SER A 34 -12.32 -12.96 17.39
CA SER A 34 -11.01 -12.64 16.84
C SER A 34 -10.81 -11.14 16.68
N ARG A 35 -9.54 -10.75 16.57
CA ARG A 35 -9.09 -9.40 16.28
C ARG A 35 -8.25 -9.47 15.02
N ILE A 36 -8.66 -8.75 13.99
CA ILE A 36 -7.99 -8.77 12.70
C ILE A 36 -7.41 -7.38 12.45
N PRO A 37 -6.07 -7.24 12.44
CA PRO A 37 -5.42 -6.02 12.00
C PRO A 37 -5.70 -5.78 10.51
N ILE A 38 -6.20 -4.60 10.20
CA ILE A 38 -6.38 -4.11 8.85
C ILE A 38 -5.60 -2.81 8.68
N ILE A 39 -5.10 -2.58 7.47
CA ILE A 39 -4.29 -1.41 7.13
C ILE A 39 -4.93 -0.66 5.98
N LYS A 40 -4.88 0.67 6.03
CA LYS A 40 -5.25 1.53 4.92
C LYS A 40 -4.03 1.72 4.04
N VAL A 41 -4.12 1.29 2.79
CA VAL A 41 -3.01 1.33 1.84
C VAL A 41 -3.30 2.40 0.81
N ARG A 42 -2.33 3.27 0.55
CA ARG A 42 -2.35 4.18 -0.60
C ARG A 42 -1.73 3.49 -1.81
N TRP A 43 -2.44 3.50 -2.93
CA TRP A 43 -2.00 2.93 -4.19
C TRP A 43 -1.65 4.02 -5.19
N ASN A 44 -0.65 3.73 -6.02
CA ASN A 44 -0.30 4.55 -7.17
C ASN A 44 -1.10 4.08 -8.39
N SER A 45 -2.32 4.62 -8.55
CA SER A 45 -3.22 4.27 -9.67
C SER A 45 -3.16 5.32 -10.78
N LYS A 46 -3.48 4.88 -12.02
CA LYS A 46 -3.56 5.76 -13.21
C LYS A 46 -4.51 6.94 -13.01
N ARG A 47 -5.52 6.78 -12.15
CA ARG A 47 -6.61 7.74 -11.95
C ARG A 47 -6.37 8.67 -10.75
N GLY A 48 -5.22 8.55 -10.10
CA GLY A 48 -4.86 9.28 -8.88
C GLY A 48 -4.75 8.36 -7.67
N PRO A 49 -4.56 8.93 -6.46
CA PRO A 49 -4.41 8.15 -5.24
C PRO A 49 -5.67 7.34 -4.95
N GLU A 50 -5.52 6.02 -4.89
CA GLU A 50 -6.56 5.11 -4.46
C GLU A 50 -6.25 4.59 -3.05
N PHE A 51 -7.31 4.31 -2.28
CA PHE A 51 -7.18 3.85 -0.90
C PHE A 51 -8.02 2.61 -0.67
N THR A 52 -7.39 1.53 -0.23
CA THR A 52 -8.09 0.30 0.15
C THR A 52 -7.75 -0.11 1.58
N TRP A 53 -8.62 -0.92 2.17
CA TRP A 53 -8.38 -1.56 3.46
C TRP A 53 -8.02 -3.02 3.25
N GLU A 54 -6.80 -3.39 3.59
CA GLU A 54 -6.25 -4.74 3.39
C GLU A 54 -6.00 -5.43 4.73
N CYS A 55 -6.10 -6.76 4.75
CA CYS A 55 -5.66 -7.55 5.89
C CYS A 55 -4.15 -7.49 6.02
N GLU A 56 -3.63 -7.07 7.18
CA GLU A 56 -2.21 -6.77 7.35
C GLU A 56 -1.32 -7.99 7.09
N ASP A 57 -1.71 -9.16 7.58
CA ASP A 57 -0.93 -10.40 7.44
C ASP A 57 -0.86 -10.87 5.98
N GLN A 58 -1.93 -10.67 5.21
CA GLN A 58 -1.95 -10.99 3.79
C GLN A 58 -1.09 -9.99 3.00
N PHE A 59 -1.20 -8.72 3.34
CA PHE A 59 -0.48 -7.65 2.69
C PHE A 59 1.04 -7.76 2.92
N LYS A 60 1.46 -8.07 4.15
CA LYS A 60 2.87 -8.31 4.51
C LYS A 60 3.54 -9.41 3.69
N LYS A 61 2.81 -10.48 3.36
CA LYS A 61 3.34 -11.59 2.54
C LYS A 61 3.67 -11.17 1.12
N LYS A 62 2.88 -10.25 0.55
CA LYS A 62 3.01 -9.80 -0.84
C LYS A 62 3.92 -8.58 -0.99
N TYR A 63 3.89 -7.66 -0.03
CA TYR A 63 4.57 -6.35 -0.10
C TYR A 63 5.41 -6.07 1.15
N LEU A 64 6.28 -7.02 1.51
CA LEU A 64 7.12 -6.93 2.71
C LEU A 64 7.98 -5.63 2.73
N HIS A 65 8.46 -5.20 1.57
CA HIS A 65 9.33 -4.03 1.41
C HIS A 65 8.69 -2.72 1.89
N ILE A 66 7.36 -2.61 1.87
CA ILE A 66 6.63 -1.41 2.34
C ILE A 66 6.74 -1.27 3.86
N PHE A 67 6.72 -2.38 4.59
CA PHE A 67 6.88 -2.35 6.04
C PHE A 67 8.34 -2.15 6.45
N THR A 68 9.29 -2.68 5.68
CA THR A 68 10.72 -2.47 5.94
C THR A 68 11.12 -1.00 5.79
N LYS A 69 10.55 -0.28 4.80
CA LYS A 69 10.81 1.15 4.58
C LYS A 69 10.42 2.03 5.77
N ILE A 70 9.36 1.67 6.50
CA ILE A 70 8.90 2.43 7.69
C ILE A 70 9.90 2.30 8.85
N VAL A 71 10.48 1.11 9.06
CA VAL A 71 11.45 0.88 10.14
C VAL A 71 12.74 1.67 9.92
N SER A 72 13.15 1.84 8.67
CA SER A 72 14.31 2.68 8.31
C SER A 72 14.04 4.18 8.49
N LEU A 73 12.83 4.64 8.20
CA LEU A 73 12.43 6.05 8.31
C LEU A 73 12.11 6.49 9.75
N SER A 74 11.93 5.56 10.69
CA SER A 74 11.67 5.86 12.10
C SER A 74 12.93 5.88 12.98
N SER A 75 14.12 5.80 12.37
CA SER A 75 15.41 5.73 13.08
C SER A 75 16.30 6.97 12.88
N ASP A 76 15.78 8.04 12.29
CA ASP A 76 16.45 9.35 12.17
C ASP A 76 15.79 10.41 13.07
#